data_AF-A0AA38MJS4-F1
#
_entry.id   AF-A0AA38MJS4-F1
#
_cell.length_a   1.000
_cell.length_b   1.000
_cell.length_c   1.000
_cell.angle_alpha   90.00
_cell.angle_beta   90.00
_cell.angle_gamma   90.00
#
_symmetry.space_group_name_H-M   'P 1'
#
loop_
_entity.id
_entity.type
_entity.pdbx_description
1 polymer ?
#
loop_
_entity_poly.entity_id
_entity_poly.type
_entity_poly.pdbx_seq_one_letter_code
_entity_poly.pdbx_strand_id
1 'polypeptide(L)'
;MAVSKTSKTFVICLVLCALLSQEVEARRKILKGRRAITRTYLRDSPIPAWAVVVLVGVGEIIVGVVVFFIMKKVVIDPPLVGTYTPAHIEEP
;
A
#
# COMPACT_ATOMS: atom_id res chain seq x y z
N MET A 1 4.23 -13.28 25.72
CA MET A 1 5.32 -12.29 25.90
C MET A 1 6.50 -12.45 24.92
N ALA A 2 6.75 -13.66 24.38
CA ALA A 2 7.82 -13.87 23.39
C ALA A 2 7.55 -13.16 22.04
N VAL A 3 6.31 -13.22 21.53
CA VAL A 3 5.93 -12.60 20.25
C VAL A 3 6.19 -11.09 20.21
N SER A 4 5.94 -10.37 21.31
CA SER A 4 6.19 -8.93 21.36
C SER A 4 7.69 -8.60 21.40
N LYS A 5 8.52 -9.48 21.97
CA LYS A 5 9.98 -9.32 21.97
C LYS A 5 10.58 -9.61 20.59
N THR A 6 10.10 -10.66 19.93
CA THR A 6 10.48 -11.02 18.55
C THR A 6 10.02 -9.98 17.54
N SER A 7 8.83 -9.40 17.72
CA SER A 7 8.32 -8.32 16.89
C SER A 7 9.18 -7.06 17.03
N LYS A 8 9.59 -6.69 18.25
CA LYS A 8 10.49 -5.53 18.47
C LYS A 8 11.86 -5.72 17.82
N THR A 9 12.48 -6.90 17.97
CA THR A 9 13.77 -7.18 17.31
C THR A 9 13.66 -7.19 15.79
N PHE A 10 12.55 -7.72 15.25
CA PHE A 10 12.29 -7.67 13.80
C PHE A 10 12.16 -6.24 13.27
N VAL A 11 11.42 -5.38 13.98
CA VAL A 11 11.28 -3.95 13.62
C VAL A 11 12.64 -3.24 13.67
N ILE A 12 13.47 -3.52 14.68
CA ILE A 12 14.82 -2.95 14.78
C ILE A 12 15.71 -3.40 13.60
N CYS A 13 15.68 -4.68 13.23
CA CYS A 13 16.40 -5.17 12.06
C CYS A 13 15.92 -4.51 10.76
N LEU A 14 14.61 -4.32 10.59
CA LEU A 14 14.04 -3.62 9.44
C LEU A 14 14.51 -2.16 9.35
N VAL A 15 14.53 -1.45 10.48
CA VAL A 15 15.04 -0.07 10.57
C VAL A 15 16.52 -0.01 10.20
N LEU A 16 17.33 -0.97 10.68
CA LEU A 16 18.74 -1.05 10.33
C LEU A 16 18.95 -1.33 8.84
N CYS A 17 18.20 -2.27 8.25
CA CYS A 17 18.24 -2.52 6.81
C CYS A 17 17.82 -1.29 5.98
N ALA A 18 16.82 -0.53 6.45
CA ALA A 18 16.36 0.69 5.81
C ALA A 18 17.42 1.80 5.80
N LEU A 19 18.16 1.96 6.91
CA LEU A 19 19.28 2.91 7.01
C LEU A 19 20.44 2.52 6.08
N LEU A 20 20.77 1.23 5.99
CA LEU A 20 21.87 0.74 5.14
C LEU A 20 21.52 0.74 3.64
N SER A 21 20.23 0.76 3.28
CA SER A 21 19.77 0.73 1.88
C SER A 21 19.95 2.07 1.15
N GLN A 22 20.18 3.18 1.87
CA GLN A 22 20.48 4.49 1.29
C GLN A 22 21.74 4.48 0.42
N GLU A 23 22.78 3.80 0.89
CA GLU A 23 24.10 3.75 0.25
C GLU A 23 24.09 2.93 -1.05
N VAL A 24 23.16 1.99 -1.19
CA VAL A 24 23.05 1.13 -2.38
C VAL A 24 22.54 1.93 -3.59
N GLU A 25 21.66 2.91 -3.39
CA GLU A 25 21.17 3.81 -4.45
C GLU A 25 22.27 4.76 -4.94
N ALA A 26 23.10 5.29 -4.04
CA ALA A 26 24.25 6.12 -4.37
C ALA A 26 25.30 5.35 -5.19
N ARG A 27 25.60 4.10 -4.80
CA ARG A 27 26.57 3.26 -5.51
C ARG A 27 26.10 2.87 -6.92
N ARG A 28 24.79 2.68 -7.13
CA ARG A 28 24.21 2.39 -8.47
C ARG A 28 24.24 3.61 -9.40
N LYS A 29 24.22 4.84 -8.86
CA LYS A 29 24.43 6.10 -9.62
C LYS A 29 25.91 6.32 -9.98
N ILE A 30 26.85 6.01 -9.09
CA ILE A 30 28.29 6.28 -9.27
C ILE A 30 28.92 5.43 -10.39
N LEU A 31 28.41 4.22 -10.65
CA LEU A 31 28.94 3.31 -11.68
C LEU A 31 28.43 3.60 -13.12
N LYS A 32 27.55 4.60 -13.33
CA LYS A 32 26.98 4.94 -14.65
C LYS A 32 27.75 5.96 -15.49
N GLY A 33 29.01 6.25 -15.14
CA GLY A 33 29.95 6.80 -16.11
C GLY A 33 30.35 8.25 -15.87
N ARG A 34 31.67 8.43 -15.88
CA ARG A 34 32.51 9.61 -15.63
C ARG A 34 32.29 10.83 -16.55
N ARG A 35 31.10 11.08 -17.12
CA ARG A 35 30.99 12.14 -18.16
C ARG A 35 29.83 13.13 -18.13
N ALA A 36 28.93 13.12 -17.15
CA ALA A 36 27.92 14.19 -17.07
C ALA A 36 27.35 14.38 -15.65
N ILE A 37 28.19 14.76 -14.69
CA ILE A 37 27.68 15.23 -13.38
C ILE A 37 28.33 16.57 -12.99
N THR A 38 28.28 17.53 -13.92
CA THR A 38 28.32 18.93 -13.52
C THR A 38 26.97 19.29 -12.88
N ARG A 39 26.96 19.13 -11.55
CA ARG A 39 26.53 20.10 -10.52
C ARG A 39 25.19 20.81 -10.73
N THR A 40 24.30 20.67 -9.72
CA THR A 40 23.09 21.45 -9.34
C THR A 40 21.68 20.93 -9.67
N TYR A 41 21.50 19.98 -10.59
CA TYR A 41 20.14 19.45 -10.90
C TYR A 41 19.72 18.18 -10.14
N LEU A 42 20.65 17.47 -9.51
CA LEU A 42 20.32 16.39 -8.58
C LEU A 42 20.12 17.02 -7.19
N ARG A 43 18.94 17.60 -6.94
CA ARG A 43 18.47 17.66 -5.56
C ARG A 43 18.08 16.24 -5.21
N ASP A 44 18.93 15.58 -4.43
CA ASP A 44 18.56 14.30 -3.87
C ASP A 44 17.27 14.50 -3.07
N SER A 45 16.26 13.69 -3.40
CA SER A 45 15.01 13.68 -2.67
C SER A 45 15.34 13.47 -1.19
N PRO A 46 14.83 14.31 -0.27
CA PRO A 46 15.05 14.11 1.16
C PRO A 46 14.42 12.80 1.65
N ILE A 47 13.51 12.23 0.85
CA ILE A 47 12.81 10.98 1.13
C ILE A 47 13.47 9.87 0.30
N PRO A 48 13.85 8.76 0.95
CA PRO A 48 14.44 7.63 0.23
C PRO A 48 13.42 6.90 -0.62
N ALA A 49 13.86 6.30 -1.74
CA ALA A 49 12.92 5.73 -2.70
C ALA A 49 12.09 4.58 -2.12
N TRP A 50 12.66 3.77 -1.22
CA TRP A 50 11.93 2.69 -0.55
C TRP A 50 10.77 3.23 0.31
N ALA A 51 10.92 4.41 0.93
CA ALA A 51 9.85 5.01 1.74
C ALA A 51 8.68 5.47 0.86
N VAL A 52 8.96 5.94 -0.35
CA VAL A 52 7.92 6.28 -1.34
C VAL A 52 7.11 5.04 -1.71
N VAL A 53 7.78 3.91 -1.99
CA VAL A 53 7.10 2.64 -2.33
C VAL A 53 6.24 2.14 -1.16
N VAL A 54 6.74 2.21 0.08
CA VAL A 54 5.98 1.82 1.26
C VAL A 54 4.75 2.72 1.45
N LEU A 55 4.91 4.04 1.31
CA LEU A 55 3.81 5.00 1.48
C LEU A 55 2.73 4.77 0.41
N VAL A 56 3.12 4.55 -0.85
CA VAL A 56 2.20 4.18 -1.93
C VAL A 56 1.48 2.87 -1.60
N GLY A 57 2.21 1.83 -1.17
CA GLY A 57 1.60 0.54 -0.81
C GLY A 57 0.58 0.65 0.34
N VAL A 58 0.87 1.45 1.36
CA VAL A 58 -0.09 1.75 2.44
C VAL A 58 -1.30 2.50 1.89
N GLY A 59 -1.09 3.47 1.00
CA GLY A 59 -2.16 4.20 0.31
C GLY A 59 -3.11 3.27 -0.44
N GLU A 60 -2.57 2.34 -1.23
CA GLU A 60 -3.37 1.35 -1.97
C GLU A 60 -4.20 0.45 -1.05
N ILE A 61 -3.66 0.03 0.10
CA ILE A 61 -4.42 -0.74 1.10
C ILE A 61 -5.60 0.08 1.63
N ILE A 62 -5.36 1.35 1.98
CA ILE A 62 -6.41 2.24 2.48
C ILE A 62 -7.51 2.43 1.43
N VAL A 63 -7.13 2.68 0.17
CA VAL A 63 -8.05 2.81 -0.95
C VAL A 63 -8.87 1.52 -1.12
N GLY A 64 -8.23 0.35 -1.08
CA GLY A 64 -8.93 -0.93 -1.16
C GLY A 64 -9.96 -1.14 -0.05
N VAL A 65 -9.63 -0.77 1.19
CA VAL A 65 -10.58 -0.80 2.32
C VAL A 65 -11.77 0.11 2.07
N VAL A 66 -11.53 1.36 1.64
CA VAL A 66 -12.60 2.33 1.35
C VAL A 66 -13.54 1.79 0.26
N VAL A 67 -12.98 1.29 -0.84
CA VAL A 67 -13.75 0.71 -1.95
C VAL A 67 -14.61 -0.46 -1.48
N PHE A 68 -14.06 -1.33 -0.63
CA PHE A 68 -14.82 -2.46 -0.07
C PHE A 68 -16.02 -1.98 0.77
N PHE A 69 -15.85 -0.96 1.61
CA PHE A 69 -16.95 -0.42 2.41
C PHE A 69 -18.06 0.19 1.54
N ILE A 70 -17.70 0.88 0.46
CA ILE A 70 -18.66 1.41 -0.50
C ILE A 70 -19.45 0.26 -1.14
N MET A 71 -18.77 -0.76 -1.65
CA MET A 71 -19.42 -1.94 -2.23
C MET A 71 -20.35 -2.63 -1.24
N LYS A 72 -19.90 -2.83 0.01
CA LYS A 72 -20.72 -3.43 1.06
C LYS A 72 -22.02 -2.66 1.26
N LYS A 73 -21.94 -1.33 1.35
CA LYS A 73 -23.10 -0.47 1.59
C LYS A 73 -24.08 -0.43 0.41
N VAL A 74 -23.57 -0.45 -0.81
CA VAL A 74 -24.40 -0.29 -2.01
C VAL A 74 -24.99 -1.61 -2.48
N VAL A 75 -24.21 -2.70 -2.45
CA VAL A 75 -24.56 -3.96 -3.10
C VAL A 75 -24.97 -5.05 -2.12
N ILE A 76 -24.34 -5.13 -0.95
CA ILE A 76 -24.52 -6.25 -0.02
C ILE A 76 -25.56 -5.95 1.06
N ASP A 77 -25.57 -4.73 1.58
CA ASP A 77 -26.51 -4.31 2.63
C ASP A 77 -27.97 -4.00 2.17
N PRO A 78 -28.35 -3.81 0.87
CA PRO A 78 -29.75 -3.55 0.54
C PRO A 78 -30.62 -4.80 0.78
N PRO A 79 -31.84 -4.63 1.31
CA PRO A 79 -32.76 -5.75 1.53
C PRO A 79 -33.12 -6.39 0.18
N LEU A 80 -33.14 -7.72 0.14
CA LEU A 80 -33.67 -8.49 -0.97
C LEU A 80 -35.16 -8.16 -1.11
N VAL A 81 -35.49 -7.17 -1.93
CA VAL A 81 -36.87 -6.87 -2.29
C VAL A 81 -37.33 -8.01 -3.19
N GLY A 82 -37.89 -9.05 -2.57
CA GLY A 82 -38.42 -10.20 -3.26
C GLY A 82 -39.48 -9.75 -4.26
N THR A 83 -39.13 -9.74 -5.56
CA THR A 83 -40.08 -9.48 -6.65
C THR A 83 -40.86 -10.77 -6.95
N TYR A 84 -41.26 -11.50 -5.91
CA TYR A 84 -42.13 -12.65 -6.05
C TYR A 84 -43.57 -12.15 -5.95
N THR A 85 -44.20 -11.95 -7.09
CA THR A 85 -45.66 -11.85 -7.18
C THR A 85 -46.21 -13.27 -7.33
N PRO A 86 -46.86 -13.84 -6.30
CA PRO A 86 -47.53 -15.13 -6.45
C PRO A 86 -48.63 -15.02 -7.51
N ALA A 87 -48.81 -16.07 -8.30
CA ALA A 87 -49.88 -16.13 -9.29
C ALA A 87 -51.25 -16.02 -8.60
N HIS A 88 -52.10 -15.11 -9.11
CA HIS A 88 -53.48 -14.98 -8.64
C HIS A 88 -54.26 -16.22 -9.07
N ILE A 89 -54.63 -17.07 -8.12
CA ILE A 89 -55.48 -18.23 -8.38
C ILE A 89 -56.91 -17.73 -8.21
N GLU A 90 -57.66 -17.63 -9.30
CA GLU A 90 -59.11 -17.41 -9.24
C GLU A 90 -59.76 -18.70 -8.72
N GLU A 91 -60.37 -18.64 -7.54
CA GLU A 91 -61.16 -19.75 -6.99
C GLU A 91 -62.46 -19.92 -7.80
N PRO A 92 -62.88 -21.17 -8.07
CA PRO A 92 -64.02 -21.49 -8.92
C PRO A 92 -65.39 -21.15 -8.32
#